data_AF-A0A7C3CEX8-F1
#
_entry.id   AF-A0A7C3CEX8-F1
#
_cell.length_a   1.000
_cell.length_b   1.000
_cell.length_c   1.000
_cell.angle_alpha   90.00
_cell.angle_beta   90.00
_cell.angle_gamma   90.00
#
_symmetry.space_group_name_H-M   'P 1'
#
loop_
_entity.id
_entity.type
_entity.pdbx_description
1 polymer ?
#
loop_
_entity_poly.entity_id
_entity_poly.type
_entity_poly.pdbx_seq_one_letter_code
_entity_poly.pdbx_strand_id
1 'polypeptide(L)'
;MISYKKVSRVLQNPPPKDLVDLYNEIDARISNHTYCVTEDEPLKYLDEVNVKGELVGKFCVSATSIQSKYVAFVLGKNAKTTFPNDIIQMFFNIENCYKMQFGRIKGKKIDGCICLIHQEDENFDLQRVYDSIYDL
;
A
#
# COMPACT_ATOMS: atom_id res chain seq x y z
N MET A 1 -11.51 8.27 -0.72
CA MET A 1 -12.52 7.33 -0.18
C MET A 1 -13.41 6.78 -1.29
N ILE A 2 -13.40 5.46 -1.48
CA ILE A 2 -14.19 4.73 -2.47
C ILE A 2 -15.41 4.13 -1.77
N SER A 3 -16.62 4.40 -2.27
CA SER A 3 -17.82 3.80 -1.68
C SER A 3 -18.00 2.35 -2.10
N TYR A 4 -18.48 1.49 -1.19
CA TYR A 4 -18.80 0.09 -1.49
C TYR A 4 -19.73 -0.06 -2.70
N LYS A 5 -20.72 0.82 -2.83
CA LYS A 5 -21.64 0.87 -3.98
C LYS A 5 -20.93 1.09 -5.32
N LYS A 6 -19.80 1.80 -5.33
CA LYS A 6 -18.99 1.99 -6.53
C LYS A 6 -18.20 0.71 -6.86
N VAL A 7 -17.63 0.06 -5.84
CA VAL A 7 -16.90 -1.21 -5.99
C VAL A 7 -17.81 -2.31 -6.53
N SER A 8 -19.01 -2.48 -5.94
CA SER A 8 -19.96 -3.53 -6.34
C SER A 8 -20.59 -3.36 -7.72
N ARG A 9 -20.46 -2.18 -8.33
CA ARG A 9 -20.90 -1.94 -9.71
C ARG A 9 -19.85 -2.34 -10.74
N VAL A 10 -18.59 -2.39 -10.36
CA VAL A 10 -17.45 -2.63 -11.27
C VAL A 10 -16.97 -4.08 -11.16
N LEU A 11 -16.96 -4.64 -9.95
CA LEU A 11 -16.54 -6.01 -9.71
C LEU A 11 -17.73 -6.97 -9.79
N GLN A 12 -17.60 -8.05 -10.56
CA GLN A 12 -18.60 -9.13 -10.60
C GLN A 12 -18.83 -9.78 -9.23
N ASN A 13 -17.75 -9.92 -8.45
CA ASN A 13 -17.79 -10.37 -7.07
C ASN A 13 -17.09 -9.32 -6.21
N PRO A 14 -17.79 -8.36 -5.60
CA PRO A 14 -17.14 -7.38 -4.74
C PRO A 14 -16.61 -8.04 -3.46
N PRO A 15 -15.52 -7.50 -2.89
CA PRO A 15 -15.09 -7.91 -1.55
C PRO A 15 -16.14 -7.61 -0.49
N PRO A 16 -16.01 -8.19 0.71
CA PRO A 16 -16.81 -7.77 1.86
C PRO A 16 -16.73 -6.25 2.06
N LYS A 17 -17.86 -5.64 2.46
CA LYS A 17 -17.92 -4.20 2.72
C LYS A 17 -16.85 -3.76 3.73
N ASP A 18 -16.66 -4.54 4.78
CA ASP A 18 -15.72 -4.25 5.86
C ASP A 18 -14.26 -4.19 5.34
N LEU A 19 -13.93 -4.98 4.30
CA LEU A 19 -12.63 -4.92 3.64
C LEU A 19 -12.44 -3.62 2.83
N VAL A 20 -13.52 -3.11 2.22
CA VAL A 20 -13.51 -1.81 1.53
C VAL A 20 -13.42 -0.64 2.53
N ASP A 21 -14.10 -0.76 3.67
CA ASP A 21 -14.02 0.23 4.74
C ASP A 21 -12.61 0.26 5.35
N LEU A 22 -12.01 -0.91 5.60
CA LEU A 22 -10.60 -1.04 6.03
C LEU A 22 -9.62 -0.45 5.01
N TYR A 23 -9.82 -0.73 3.72
CA TYR A 23 -9.03 -0.11 2.66
C TYR A 23 -9.05 1.41 2.77
N ASN A 24 -10.25 1.99 2.88
CA ASN A 24 -10.40 3.44 2.95
C ASN A 24 -9.75 4.05 4.19
N GLU A 25 -9.81 3.36 5.32
CA GLU A 25 -9.17 3.79 6.55
C GLU A 25 -7.64 3.80 6.42
N ILE A 26 -7.06 2.71 5.91
CA ILE A 26 -5.61 2.59 5.72
C ILE A 26 -5.12 3.61 4.69
N ASP A 27 -5.79 3.72 3.56
CA ASP A 27 -5.49 4.68 2.48
C ASP A 27 -5.49 6.13 3.00
N ALA A 28 -6.49 6.50 3.80
CA ALA A 28 -6.57 7.82 4.41
C ALA A 28 -5.44 8.08 5.41
N ARG A 29 -5.11 7.11 6.27
CA ARG A 29 -4.02 7.24 7.23
C ARG A 29 -2.66 7.37 6.54
N ILE A 30 -2.40 6.59 5.49
CA ILE A 30 -1.18 6.68 4.69
C ILE A 30 -1.08 8.06 4.03
N SER A 31 -2.14 8.46 3.33
CA SER A 31 -2.14 9.70 2.54
C SER A 31 -2.01 10.96 3.40
N ASN A 32 -2.48 10.92 4.66
CA ASN A 32 -2.37 12.04 5.60
C ASN A 32 -1.03 12.08 6.35
N HIS A 33 -0.16 11.09 6.17
CA HIS A 33 1.13 11.07 6.86
C HIS A 33 2.08 12.11 6.26
N THR A 34 2.76 12.88 7.12
CA THR A 34 3.61 14.02 6.72
C THR A 34 4.70 13.70 5.70
N TYR A 35 5.20 12.46 5.70
CA TYR A 35 6.22 11.98 4.73
C TYR A 35 5.65 11.23 3.51
N CYS A 36 4.32 11.14 3.37
CA CYS A 36 3.69 10.58 2.18
C CYS A 36 3.65 11.63 1.07
N VAL A 37 4.20 11.30 -0.09
CA VAL A 37 4.12 12.09 -1.32
C VAL A 37 2.84 11.68 -2.04
N THR A 38 1.97 12.65 -2.28
CA THR A 38 0.64 12.49 -2.91
C THR A 38 0.50 13.25 -4.23
N GLU A 39 1.58 13.90 -4.65
CA GLU A 39 1.72 14.67 -5.88
C GLU A 39 1.68 13.78 -7.14
N ASP A 40 1.37 14.40 -8.28
CA ASP A 40 1.49 13.75 -9.58
C ASP A 40 2.97 13.34 -9.84
N GLU A 41 3.18 12.07 -10.18
CA GLU A 41 4.50 11.42 -10.28
C GLU A 41 5.31 11.39 -8.97
N PRO A 42 4.80 10.74 -7.90
CA PRO A 42 5.33 10.87 -6.54
C PRO A 42 6.77 10.35 -6.40
N LEU A 43 7.21 9.44 -7.27
CA LEU A 43 8.55 8.87 -7.26
C LEU A 43 9.66 9.93 -7.40
N LYS A 44 9.36 11.08 -8.04
CA LYS A 44 10.32 12.17 -8.25
C LYS A 44 10.72 12.90 -6.97
N TYR A 45 9.87 12.86 -5.95
CA TYR A 45 10.07 13.59 -4.70
C TYR A 45 10.65 12.71 -3.57
N LEU A 46 10.91 11.43 -3.85
CA LEU A 46 11.45 10.49 -2.86
C LEU A 46 12.93 10.72 -2.53
N ASP A 47 13.63 11.48 -3.38
CA ASP A 47 15.06 11.79 -3.26
C ASP A 47 15.29 13.17 -2.58
N GLU A 48 14.25 13.76 -1.99
CA GLU A 48 14.35 15.07 -1.35
C GLU A 48 15.32 15.07 -0.17
N VAL A 49 16.18 16.10 -0.15
CA VAL A 49 17.17 16.32 0.90
C VAL A 49 16.82 17.54 1.74
N ASN A 50 17.12 17.47 3.03
CA ASN A 50 16.98 18.60 3.93
C ASN A 50 18.11 19.63 3.73
N VAL A 51 18.08 20.73 4.48
CA VAL A 51 19.11 21.81 4.43
C VAL A 51 20.53 21.35 4.78
N LYS A 52 20.68 20.16 5.39
CA LYS A 52 21.97 19.53 5.71
C LYS A 52 22.44 18.55 4.63
N GLY A 53 21.67 18.35 3.57
CA GLY A 53 21.97 17.41 2.49
C GLY A 53 21.60 15.95 2.80
N GLU A 54 20.80 15.69 3.84
CA GLU A 54 20.38 14.34 4.23
C GLU A 54 19.00 14.01 3.63
N LEU A 55 18.78 12.76 3.21
CA LEU A 55 17.50 12.31 2.67
C LEU A 55 16.41 12.37 3.75
N VAL A 56 15.26 12.97 3.40
CA VAL A 56 14.13 13.20 4.32
C VAL A 56 13.38 11.91 4.68
N GLY A 57 13.53 10.84 3.90
CA GLY A 57 12.83 9.56 4.16
C GLY A 57 11.38 9.55 3.71
N LYS A 58 11.07 10.27 2.62
CA LYS A 58 9.74 10.30 2.01
C LYS A 58 9.37 8.94 1.39
N PHE A 59 8.07 8.69 1.31
CA PHE A 59 7.51 7.51 0.67
C PHE A 59 6.21 7.87 -0.07
N CYS A 60 5.67 6.95 -0.86
CA CYS A 60 4.38 7.13 -1.54
C CYS A 60 3.61 5.82 -1.66
N VAL A 61 2.31 5.93 -1.94
CA VAL A 61 1.53 4.80 -2.47
C VAL A 61 1.78 4.74 -3.97
N SER A 62 2.45 3.70 -4.44
CA SER A 62 2.74 3.53 -5.87
C SER A 62 1.61 2.84 -6.62
N ALA A 63 0.88 1.95 -5.93
CA ALA A 63 -0.32 1.32 -6.46
C ALA A 63 -1.23 0.81 -5.33
N THR A 64 -2.52 0.69 -5.62
CA THR A 64 -3.48 -0.02 -4.78
C THR A 64 -4.31 -0.98 -5.61
N SER A 65 -4.80 -2.06 -4.99
CA SER A 65 -5.66 -3.04 -5.65
C SER A 65 -6.78 -3.46 -4.70
N ILE A 66 -8.02 -3.35 -5.16
CA ILE A 66 -9.21 -3.85 -4.46
C ILE A 66 -9.76 -4.99 -5.32
N GLN A 67 -9.66 -6.20 -4.82
CA GLN A 67 -10.15 -7.41 -5.49
C GLN A 67 -11.24 -8.07 -4.66
N SER A 68 -11.91 -9.07 -5.23
CA SER A 68 -13.00 -9.81 -4.58
C SER A 68 -12.64 -10.41 -3.22
N LYS A 69 -11.36 -10.74 -3.00
CA LYS A 69 -10.92 -11.49 -1.82
C LYS A 69 -9.87 -10.78 -0.97
N TYR A 70 -9.28 -9.70 -1.50
CA TYR A 70 -8.19 -9.01 -0.83
C TYR A 70 -8.14 -7.54 -1.22
N VAL A 71 -7.47 -6.76 -0.38
CA VAL A 71 -6.99 -5.42 -0.70
C VAL A 71 -5.48 -5.40 -0.58
N ALA A 72 -4.80 -4.72 -1.49
CA ALA A 72 -3.35 -4.62 -1.51
C ALA A 72 -2.89 -3.17 -1.68
N PHE A 73 -1.82 -2.84 -0.99
CA PHE A 73 -1.11 -1.57 -1.08
C PHE A 73 0.32 -1.84 -1.48
N VAL A 74 0.80 -1.13 -2.49
CA VAL A 74 2.21 -1.11 -2.86
C VAL A 74 2.76 0.26 -2.49
N LEU A 75 3.76 0.28 -1.61
CA LEU A 75 4.44 1.49 -1.18
C LEU A 75 5.82 1.57 -1.82
N GLY A 76 6.23 2.78 -2.17
CA GLY A 76 7.56 3.08 -2.70
C GLY A 76 8.31 4.07 -1.81
N LYS A 77 9.63 3.91 -1.71
CA LYS A 77 10.56 4.81 -1.03
C LYS A 77 11.90 4.84 -1.77
N ASN A 78 12.74 5.83 -1.49
CA ASN A 78 14.14 5.76 -1.94
C ASN A 78 14.87 4.56 -1.30
N ALA A 79 15.69 3.85 -2.08
CA ALA A 79 16.40 2.64 -1.64
C ALA A 79 17.34 2.85 -0.45
N LYS A 80 17.85 4.08 -0.25
CA LYS A 80 18.73 4.44 0.86
C LYS A 80 17.98 4.87 2.13
N THR A 81 16.67 4.98 2.07
CA THR A 81 15.81 5.40 3.20
C THR A 81 15.06 4.20 3.79
N THR A 82 14.37 4.40 4.89
CA THR A 82 13.46 3.40 5.47
C THR A 82 12.04 3.96 5.50
N PHE A 83 11.04 3.09 5.41
CA PHE A 83 9.67 3.52 5.67
C PHE A 83 9.54 4.00 7.12
N PRO A 84 8.72 5.02 7.40
CA PRO A 84 8.35 5.39 8.77
C PRO A 84 7.79 4.19 9.53
N ASN A 85 8.22 4.01 10.78
CA ASN A 85 7.86 2.83 11.57
C ASN A 85 6.36 2.74 11.85
N ASP A 86 5.71 3.87 12.07
CA ASP A 86 4.27 3.97 12.30
C ASP A 86 3.47 3.54 11.06
N ILE A 87 3.94 3.87 9.86
CA ILE A 87 3.37 3.39 8.59
C ILE A 87 3.52 1.90 8.43
N ILE A 88 4.65 1.31 8.85
CA ILE A 88 4.78 -0.15 8.79
C ILE A 88 3.88 -0.81 9.85
N GLN A 89 3.89 -0.31 11.08
CA GLN A 89 3.12 -0.86 12.20
C GLN A 89 1.61 -0.83 11.96
N MET A 90 1.08 0.15 11.22
CA MET A 90 -0.36 0.21 10.93
C MET A 90 -0.88 -1.05 10.23
N PHE A 91 -0.08 -1.69 9.37
CA PHE A 91 -0.48 -2.91 8.67
C PHE A 91 -0.50 -4.13 9.60
N PHE A 92 0.28 -4.12 10.70
CA PHE A 92 0.30 -5.19 11.69
C PHE A 92 -0.77 -5.02 12.79
N ASN A 93 -1.38 -3.83 12.88
CA ASN A 93 -2.39 -3.49 13.89
C ASN A 93 -3.82 -3.58 13.35
N ILE A 94 -4.07 -4.42 12.36
CA ILE A 94 -5.42 -4.68 11.83
C ILE A 94 -6.18 -5.68 12.71
N GLU A 95 -7.52 -5.68 12.61
CA GLU A 95 -8.36 -6.59 13.40
C GLU A 95 -8.02 -8.07 13.14
N ASN A 96 -8.12 -8.90 14.19
CA ASN A 96 -7.76 -10.32 14.15
C ASN A 96 -8.57 -11.17 13.16
N CYS A 97 -9.69 -10.65 12.66
CA CYS A 97 -10.49 -11.32 11.63
C CYS A 97 -9.88 -11.22 10.22
N TYR A 98 -8.83 -10.41 10.06
CA TYR A 98 -8.07 -10.27 8.82
C TYR A 98 -6.69 -10.92 8.95
N LYS A 99 -6.21 -11.47 7.83
CA LYS A 99 -4.83 -11.89 7.64
C LYS A 99 -4.09 -10.81 6.87
N MET A 100 -2.86 -10.55 7.29
CA MET A 100 -1.94 -9.63 6.61
C MET A 100 -0.74 -10.41 6.07
N GLN A 101 -0.43 -10.15 4.80
CA GLN A 101 0.76 -10.65 4.14
C GLN A 101 1.65 -9.47 3.72
N PHE A 102 2.92 -9.52 4.07
CA PHE A 102 3.89 -8.47 3.81
C PHE A 102 5.05 -8.99 2.95
N GLY A 103 5.35 -8.27 1.86
CA GLY A 103 6.48 -8.56 0.98
C GLY A 103 7.37 -7.33 0.80
N ARG A 104 8.69 -7.51 0.82
CA ARG A 104 9.65 -6.43 0.49
C ARG A 104 9.97 -6.48 -1.00
N ILE A 105 10.03 -5.31 -1.63
CA ILE A 105 10.39 -5.15 -3.03
C ILE A 105 11.71 -4.39 -3.07
N LYS A 106 12.72 -4.97 -3.72
CA LYS A 106 14.04 -4.35 -3.85
C LYS A 106 14.23 -3.84 -5.26
N GLY A 107 14.55 -2.56 -5.41
CA GLY A 107 14.86 -1.98 -6.70
C GLY A 107 16.24 -1.32 -6.73
N LYS A 108 16.57 -0.70 -7.87
CA LYS A 108 17.88 -0.04 -8.05
C LYS A 108 17.97 1.32 -7.35
N LYS A 109 16.90 2.11 -7.44
CA LYS A 109 16.80 3.46 -6.86
C LYS A 109 15.63 3.58 -5.90
N ILE A 110 14.54 2.90 -6.23
CA ILE A 110 13.32 2.84 -5.42
C ILE A 110 13.21 1.43 -4.86
N ASP A 111 13.07 1.34 -3.55
CA ASP A 111 12.62 0.13 -2.87
C ASP A 111 11.12 0.27 -2.59
N GLY A 112 10.48 -0.84 -2.26
CA GLY A 112 9.08 -0.83 -1.89
C GLY A 112 8.70 -1.95 -0.93
N CYS A 113 7.41 -2.00 -0.64
CA CYS A 113 6.78 -3.15 -0.05
C CYS A 113 5.37 -3.33 -0.61
N ILE A 114 4.88 -4.56 -0.54
CA ILE A 114 3.50 -4.90 -0.77
C ILE A 114 2.89 -5.37 0.55
N CYS A 115 1.74 -4.79 0.91
CA CYS A 115 0.92 -5.21 2.03
C CYS A 115 -0.42 -5.68 1.49
N LEU A 116 -0.75 -6.95 1.69
CA LEU A 116 -2.01 -7.55 1.25
C LEU A 116 -2.82 -7.95 2.49
N ILE A 117 -4.10 -7.59 2.50
CA ILE A 117 -5.03 -7.90 3.58
C ILE A 117 -6.21 -8.69 3.02
N HIS A 118 -6.56 -9.80 3.66
CA HIS A 118 -7.64 -10.70 3.23
C HIS A 118 -8.26 -11.46 4.39
N GLN A 119 -9.36 -12.20 4.13
CA GLN A 119 -10.01 -13.08 5.11
C GLN A 119 -9.97 -14.56 4.71
N GLU A 120 -9.36 -14.89 3.57
CA GLU A 120 -9.27 -16.27 3.08
C GLU A 120 -8.44 -17.20 4.00
N ASP A 121 -8.72 -18.50 3.93
CA ASP A 121 -8.00 -19.51 4.70
C ASP A 121 -6.53 -19.66 4.27
N GLU A 122 -6.29 -19.61 2.97
CA GLU A 122 -4.96 -19.74 2.37
C GLU A 122 -4.31 -18.38 2.08
N ASN A 123 -2.98 -18.36 2.11
CA ASN A 123 -2.19 -17.20 1.76
C ASN A 123 -2.14 -17.04 0.23
N PHE A 124 -2.15 -15.79 -0.23
CA PHE A 124 -1.93 -15.45 -1.64
C PHE A 124 -0.46 -15.52 -2.01
N ASP A 125 -0.17 -15.79 -3.27
CA ASP A 125 1.13 -15.58 -3.87
C ASP A 125 1.36 -14.07 -4.07
N LEU A 126 2.17 -13.46 -3.19
CA LEU A 126 2.46 -12.02 -3.22
C LEU A 126 3.17 -11.58 -4.51
N GLN A 127 3.99 -12.44 -5.11
CA GLN A 127 4.68 -12.12 -6.36
C GLN A 127 3.65 -12.02 -7.49
N ARG A 128 2.77 -13.03 -7.58
CA ARG A 128 1.71 -13.03 -8.60
C ARG A 128 0.74 -11.86 -8.43
N VAL A 129 0.40 -11.48 -7.19
CA VAL A 129 -0.43 -10.30 -6.94
C VAL A 129 0.29 -9.04 -7.36
N TYR A 130 1.57 -8.88 -7.00
CA TYR A 130 2.38 -7.74 -7.43
C TYR A 130 2.45 -7.62 -8.96
N ASP A 131 2.74 -8.72 -9.65
CA ASP A 131 2.82 -8.74 -11.12
C ASP A 131 1.48 -8.36 -11.75
N SER A 132 0.36 -8.86 -11.20
CA SER A 132 -0.98 -8.49 -11.63
C SER A 132 -1.36 -7.02 -11.39
N ILE A 133 -0.75 -6.34 -10.41
CA ILE A 133 -1.01 -4.91 -10.16
C ILE A 133 -0.33 -4.03 -11.21
N TYR A 134 0.82 -4.48 -11.72
CA TYR A 134 1.62 -3.74 -12.71
C TYR A 134 1.52 -4.31 -14.14
N ASP A 135 0.63 -5.28 -14.36
CA ASP A 135 0.49 -6.00 -15.63
C ASP A 135 1.83 -6.54 -16.19
N LEU A 136 2.65 -7.14 -15.32
CA LEU A 136 4.00 -7.68 -15.63
C LEU A 136 3.99 -9.15 -16.05
#